data_AF-A0A8S3BCN3-F1
#
_entry.id   AF-A0A8S3BCN3-F1
#
_cell.length_a   1.000
_cell.length_b   1.000
_cell.length_c   1.000
_cell.angle_alpha   90.00
_cell.angle_beta   90.00
_cell.angle_gamma   90.00
#
_symmetry.space_group_name_H-M   'P 1'
#
loop_
_entity.id
_entity.type
_entity.pdbx_description
1 polymer ?
#
loop_
_entity_poly.entity_id
_entity_poly.type
_entity_poly.pdbx_seq_one_letter_code
_entity_poly.pdbx_strand_id
1 'polypeptide(L)' 'VKLLEEALKQLQNSELQGHTLELKRSERTMKSNPQAKSNKRKRQIEKEQQT' A
#
# COMPACT_ATOMS: atom_id res chain seq x y z
N VAL A 1 16.53 3.45 -6.66
CA VAL A 1 16.36 3.41 -5.19
C VAL A 1 17.37 4.32 -4.49
N LYS A 2 18.68 4.20 -4.74
CA LYS A 2 19.71 5.10 -4.15
C LYS A 2 19.41 6.61 -4.30
N LEU A 3 19.05 7.06 -5.50
CA LEU A 3 18.74 8.47 -5.77
C LEU A 3 17.57 9.02 -4.92
N LEU A 4 16.55 8.20 -4.67
CA LEU A 4 15.38 8.62 -3.87
C LEU A 4 15.75 8.77 -2.39
N GLU A 5 16.48 7.81 -1.84
CA GLU A 5 16.94 7.89 -0.45
C GLU A 5 17.85 9.09 -0.22
N GLU A 6 18.67 9.42 -1.20
CA GLU A 6 19.58 10.57 -1.17
C GLU A 6 18.81 11.90 -1.22
N ALA A 7 17.82 12.03 -2.11
CA ALA A 7 16.95 13.20 -2.16
C ALA A 7 16.14 13.40 -0.86
N LEU A 8 15.62 12.31 -0.28
CA LEU A 8 14.89 12.36 1.00
C LEU A 8 15.81 12.79 2.16
N LYS A 9 17.07 12.34 2.17
CA LYS A 9 18.06 12.80 3.17
C LYS A 9 18.35 14.30 3.04
N GLN A 10 18.44 14.82 1.81
CA GLN A 10 18.66 16.24 1.57
C GLN A 10 17.48 17.12 2.00
N LEU A 11 16.25 16.60 1.89
CA LEU A 11 15.03 17.29 2.31
C LEU A 11 14.74 17.18 3.81
N GLN A 12 15.30 16.19 4.51
CA GLN A 12 15.11 16.03 5.95
C GLN A 12 15.70 17.24 6.68
N ASN A 13 14.90 17.90 7.51
CA ASN A 13 15.26 19.11 8.25
C ASN A 13 15.53 20.35 7.38
N SER A 14 15.17 20.33 6.09
CA SER A 14 15.18 21.57 5.30
C SER A 14 14.04 22.48 5.76
N GLU A 15 14.19 23.78 5.53
CA GLU A 15 13.16 24.76 5.88
C GLU A 15 12.30 25.11 4.66
N LEU A 16 10.99 25.08 4.85
CA LEU A 16 10.01 25.56 3.89
C LEU A 16 9.10 26.56 4.59
N GLN A 17 9.13 27.81 4.13
CA GLN A 17 8.31 28.91 4.69
C GLN A 17 8.51 29.13 6.19
N GLY A 18 9.74 28.94 6.69
CA GLY A 18 10.07 29.09 8.12
C GLY A 18 9.69 27.89 8.99
N HIS A 19 9.24 26.79 8.39
CA HIS A 19 8.97 25.53 9.09
C HIS A 19 10.00 24.47 8.68
N THR A 20 10.55 23.77 9.67
CA THR A 20 11.42 22.62 9.44
C THR A 20 10.60 21.42 8.96
N LEU A 21 10.99 20.83 7.83
CA LEU A 21 10.36 19.64 7.27
C LEU A 21 10.81 18.37 8.02
N GLU A 22 9.84 17.57 8.45
CA GLU A 22 10.05 16.23 9.02
C GLU A 22 9.44 15.17 8.09
N LEU A 23 10.27 14.31 7.50
CA LEU A 23 9.79 13.23 6.62
C LEU A 23 9.55 11.94 7.42
N LYS A 24 8.39 11.32 7.23
CA LYS A 24 8.04 10.03 7.83
C LYS A 24 7.76 8.98 6.76
N ARG A 25 8.26 7.76 6.98
CA ARG A 25 7.92 6.62 6.12
C ARG A 25 6.48 6.21 6.41
N SER A 26 5.61 6.28 5.40
CA SER A 26 4.27 5.71 5.50
C SER A 26 4.33 4.25 5.09
N GLU A 27 4.16 3.36 6.06
CA GLU A 27 3.94 1.95 5.78
C GLU A 27 2.47 1.75 5.41
N ARG A 28 2.13 1.95 4.14
CA ARG A 28 0.84 1.50 3.62
C ARG A 28 0.87 -0.02 3.55
N THR A 29 0.32 -0.67 4.57
CA THR A 29 -0.12 -2.05 4.42
C THR A 29 -1.28 -2.07 3.42
N MET A 30 -1.01 -2.48 2.18
CA MET A 30 -2.07 -2.87 1.25
C MET A 30 -2.77 -4.05 1.90
N LYS A 31 -3.93 -3.82 2.53
CA LYS A 31 -4.83 -4.91 2.91
C LYS A 31 -5.25 -5.58 1.62
N SER A 32 -4.55 -6.63 1.21
CA SER A 32 -5.00 -7.49 0.12
C SER A 32 -6.33 -8.09 0.57
N ASN A 33 -7.43 -7.65 -0.05
CA ASN A 33 -8.77 -8.07 0.33
C ASN A 33 -8.87 -9.62 0.21
N PRO A 34 -9.00 -10.37 1.32
CA PRO A 34 -9.04 -11.83 1.28
C PRO A 34 -10.23 -12.38 0.49
N GLN A 35 -11.26 -11.55 0.27
CA GLN A 35 -12.51 -11.92 -0.39
C GLN A 35 -12.38 -12.23 -1.89
N ALA A 36 -11.29 -11.81 -2.55
CA ALA A 36 -11.08 -12.11 -3.98
C ALA A 36 -10.84 -13.60 -4.27
N LYS A 37 -10.42 -14.39 -3.27
CA LYS A 37 -10.23 -15.85 -3.41
C LYS A 37 -11.47 -16.67 -3.05
N SER A 38 -12.49 -16.08 -2.42
CA SER A 38 -13.69 -16.80 -1.96
C SER A 38 -14.77 -16.92 -3.06
N ASN A 39 -14.87 -15.95 -3.97
CA ASN A 39 -15.91 -15.95 -5.00
C ASN A 39 -15.71 -17.01 -6.11
N LYS A 40 -14.50 -17.53 -6.33
CA LYS A 40 -14.29 -18.64 -7.29
C LYS A 40 -14.82 -19.97 -6.74
N ARG A 41 -14.62 -20.24 -5.43
CA ARG A 41 -15.19 -21.41 -4.74
C ARG A 41 -16.71 -21.33 -4.64
N LYS A 42 -17.26 -20.15 -4.31
CA LYS A 42 -18.72 -19.97 -4.19
C LYS A 42 -19.45 -20.21 -5.52
N ARG A 43 -18.86 -19.81 -6.65
CA ARG A 43 -19.45 -20.01 -7.99
C ARG A 43 -19.38 -21.45 -8.51
N GLN A 44 -18.52 -22.30 -7.94
CA GLN A 44 -18.46 -23.73 -8.28
C GLN A 44 -19.54 -24.53 -7.56
N ILE A 45 -19.82 -24.22 -6.29
CA ILE A 45 -20.81 -24.95 -5.48
C ILE A 45 -22.23 -24.76 -6.04
N GLU A 46 -22.56 -23.56 -6.53
CA GLU A 46 -23.87 -23.29 -7.16
C GLU A 46 -24.11 -24.09 -8.46
N LYS A 47 -23.05 -24.52 -9.15
CA LYS A 47 -23.18 -25.31 -10.39
C LYS A 47 -23.41 -26.81 -10.14
N GLU A 48 -23.02 -27.35 -8.99
CA GLU A 48 -23.18 -28.78 -8.66
C GLU A 48 -24.53 -29.11 -8.01
N GLN A 49 -25.30 -28.12 -7.54
CA GLN A 49 -26.66 -28.36 -6.99
C GLN A 49 -27.79 -28.37 -8.04
N GLN A 50 -27.47 -28.09 -9.31
CA GLN A 50 -28.45 -28.08 -10.42
C GLN A 50 -28.35 -29.29 -11.36
N THR A 51 -27.53 -30.29 -11.02
CA THR A 51 -27.52 -31.64 -11.63
C THR A 51 -27.98 -32.66 -10.62
#